data_AF-A0A0C9N7P6-F1
#
_entry.id   AF-A0A0C9N7P6-F1
#
_cell.length_a   1.000
_cell.length_b   1.000
_cell.length_c   1.000
_cell.angle_alpha   90.00
_cell.angle_beta   90.00
_cell.angle_gamma   90.00
#
_symmetry.space_group_name_H-M   'P 1'
#
loop_
_entity.id
_entity.type
_entity.pdbx_description
1 polymer ?
#
loop_
_entity_poly.entity_id
_entity_poly.type
_entity_poly.pdbx_seq_one_letter_code
_entity_poly.pdbx_strand_id
1 'polypeptide(L)'
;MTTPRSNEVDAQIERAREVMARISQDYRGTAQATVKRVRRQARSAVRRVILIAIANAAILIAAMVTGLILPGGIGIFGALAAMMLMLAVTLMIALAPAPRAPSPAKLAQVDIKALPAQTERWLEAQRPRLPAPAVNLVDRIGQRLETLSPQLAAVDNDTVEAMEVRRLIGEQLPAFLRDYERVPEPLRRVERNGRTPDAQLVDGLKLIEQEIGDMTQRLAQADLDSLSTRGRYLEMKYREEKAE
;
A
#
# COMPACT_ATOMS: atom_id res chain seq x y z
N MET A 1 -12.08 28.33 53.86
CA MET A 1 -11.45 27.02 54.08
C MET A 1 -11.70 26.20 52.81
N THR A 2 -10.84 26.34 51.81
CA THR A 2 -11.02 25.75 50.47
C THR A 2 -9.95 24.69 50.25
N THR A 3 -10.41 23.46 50.05
CA THR A 3 -9.63 22.22 50.01
C THR A 3 -8.78 22.11 48.72
N PRO A 4 -7.44 22.02 48.80
CA PRO A 4 -6.55 21.94 47.63
C PRO A 4 -6.45 20.55 46.99
N ARG A 5 -7.25 19.55 47.41
CA ARG A 5 -7.11 18.14 46.96
C ARG A 5 -7.85 17.79 45.66
N SER A 6 -8.86 18.55 45.24
CA SER A 6 -9.67 18.20 44.05
C SER A 6 -8.88 18.36 42.75
N ASN A 7 -8.09 19.42 42.63
CA ASN A 7 -7.40 19.76 41.38
C ASN A 7 -6.32 18.73 40.99
N GLU A 8 -5.72 18.06 41.98
CA GLU A 8 -4.66 17.08 41.73
C GLU A 8 -5.24 15.75 41.23
N VAL A 9 -6.43 15.38 41.72
CA VAL A 9 -7.18 14.21 41.25
C VAL A 9 -7.71 14.46 39.84
N ASP A 10 -8.26 15.65 39.57
CA ASP A 10 -8.72 16.02 38.23
C ASP A 10 -7.57 16.02 37.21
N ALA A 11 -6.40 16.56 37.60
CA ALA A 11 -5.20 16.53 36.77
C ALA A 11 -4.61 15.13 36.56
N GLN A 12 -4.87 14.17 37.46
CA GLN A 12 -4.50 12.76 37.27
C GLN A 12 -5.48 12.03 36.35
N ILE A 13 -6.77 12.34 36.45
CA ILE A 13 -7.82 11.76 35.60
C ILE A 13 -7.65 12.22 34.14
N GLU A 14 -7.31 13.50 33.91
CA GLU A 14 -7.02 14.04 32.57
C GLU A 14 -5.84 13.30 31.91
N ARG A 15 -4.73 13.14 32.65
CA ARG A 15 -3.54 12.41 32.18
C ARG A 15 -3.84 10.93 31.90
N ALA A 16 -4.63 10.28 32.74
CA ALA A 16 -5.06 8.91 32.51
C ALA A 16 -5.91 8.78 31.23
N ARG A 17 -6.80 9.75 30.96
CA ARG A 17 -7.61 9.78 29.73
C ARG A 17 -6.77 10.01 28.48
N GLU A 18 -5.76 10.88 28.53
CA GLU A 18 -4.82 11.09 27.41
C GLU A 18 -3.99 9.84 27.10
N VAL A 19 -3.47 9.16 28.13
CA VAL A 19 -2.71 7.92 27.96
C VAL A 19 -3.61 6.81 27.39
N MET A 20 -4.85 6.69 27.89
CA MET A 20 -5.80 5.71 27.39
C MET A 20 -6.26 6.02 25.95
N ALA A 21 -6.38 7.31 25.58
CA ALA A 21 -6.70 7.74 24.23
C ALA A 21 -5.60 7.36 23.24
N ARG A 22 -4.32 7.56 23.61
CA ARG A 22 -3.16 7.13 22.80
C ARG A 22 -3.12 5.62 22.60
N ILE A 23 -3.29 4.84 23.67
CA ILE A 23 -3.32 3.36 23.59
C ILE A 23 -4.49 2.88 22.72
N SER A 24 -5.65 3.54 22.80
CA SER A 24 -6.83 3.17 22.01
C SER A 24 -6.69 3.46 20.50
N GLN A 25 -5.88 4.45 20.12
CA GLN A 25 -5.55 4.74 18.71
C GLN A 25 -4.62 3.66 18.13
N ASP A 26 -3.60 3.23 18.88
CA ASP A 26 -2.65 2.20 18.45
C ASP A 26 -3.31 0.81 18.30
N TYR A 27 -4.26 0.47 19.18
CA TYR A 27 -5.03 -0.78 19.08
C TYR A 27 -6.05 -0.78 17.92
N ARG A 28 -6.63 0.37 17.57
CA ARG A 28 -7.53 0.47 16.40
C ARG A 28 -6.78 0.31 15.07
N GLY A 29 -5.55 0.80 14.96
CA GLY A 29 -4.70 0.63 13.77
C GLY A 29 -4.28 -0.82 13.51
N THR A 30 -3.89 -1.53 14.57
CA THR A 30 -3.47 -2.95 14.51
C THR A 30 -4.64 -3.91 14.26
N ALA A 31 -5.81 -3.64 14.86
CA ALA A 31 -7.03 -4.40 14.58
C ALA A 31 -7.50 -4.22 13.12
N GLN A 32 -7.48 -3.00 12.58
CA GLN A 32 -7.87 -2.75 11.19
C GLN A 32 -6.89 -3.33 10.17
N ALA A 33 -5.58 -3.33 10.46
CA ALA A 33 -4.56 -3.96 9.62
C ALA A 33 -4.72 -5.49 9.56
N THR A 34 -5.09 -6.12 10.68
CA THR A 34 -5.33 -7.57 10.78
C THR A 34 -6.61 -7.97 10.05
N VAL A 35 -7.71 -7.22 10.23
CA VAL A 35 -8.99 -7.46 9.53
C VAL A 35 -8.83 -7.29 8.01
N LYS A 36 -8.04 -6.32 7.52
CA LYS A 36 -7.76 -6.14 6.09
C LYS A 36 -6.92 -7.28 5.48
N ARG A 37 -5.98 -7.88 6.23
CA ARG A 37 -5.20 -9.05 5.78
C ARG A 37 -6.08 -10.31 5.67
N VAL A 38 -6.91 -10.58 6.67
CA VAL A 38 -7.86 -11.71 6.67
C VAL A 38 -8.86 -11.59 5.52
N ARG A 39 -9.36 -10.38 5.22
CA ARG A 39 -10.32 -10.14 4.12
C ARG A 39 -9.71 -10.36 2.73
N ARG A 40 -8.40 -10.11 2.55
CA ARG A 40 -7.68 -10.37 1.29
C ARG A 40 -7.44 -11.86 1.06
N GLN A 41 -7.04 -12.60 2.10
CA GLN A 41 -6.93 -14.07 2.05
C GLN A 41 -8.28 -14.76 1.81
N ALA A 42 -9.34 -14.28 2.47
CA ALA A 42 -10.69 -14.81 2.30
C ALA A 42 -11.21 -14.66 0.86
N ARG A 43 -10.94 -13.52 0.19
CA ARG A 43 -11.36 -13.30 -1.20
C ARG A 43 -10.67 -14.26 -2.19
N SER A 44 -9.39 -14.55 -2.00
CA SER A 44 -8.69 -15.52 -2.84
C SER A 44 -9.16 -16.96 -2.61
N ALA A 45 -9.51 -17.32 -1.37
CA ALA A 45 -10.05 -18.64 -1.04
C ALA A 45 -11.45 -18.84 -1.64
N VAL A 46 -12.35 -17.86 -1.48
CA VAL A 46 -13.71 -17.91 -2.03
C VAL A 46 -13.71 -18.06 -3.54
N ARG A 47 -12.83 -17.33 -4.26
CA ARG A 47 -12.75 -17.43 -5.73
C ARG A 47 -12.30 -18.83 -6.20
N ARG A 48 -11.37 -19.46 -5.48
CA ARG A 48 -10.93 -20.84 -5.79
C ARG A 48 -12.06 -21.84 -5.55
N VAL A 49 -12.80 -21.69 -4.45
CA VAL A 49 -13.96 -22.55 -4.14
C VAL A 49 -15.03 -22.44 -5.23
N ILE A 50 -15.33 -21.22 -5.71
CA ILE A 50 -16.29 -21.02 -6.81
C ILE A 50 -15.79 -21.68 -8.10
N LEU A 51 -14.51 -21.56 -8.45
CA LEU A 51 -13.94 -22.19 -9.65
C LEU A 51 -13.98 -23.72 -9.58
N ILE A 52 -13.64 -24.30 -8.43
CA ILE A 52 -13.75 -25.75 -8.18
C ILE A 52 -15.20 -26.20 -8.30
N ALA A 53 -16.15 -25.45 -7.74
CA ALA A 53 -17.58 -25.78 -7.82
C ALA A 53 -18.09 -25.76 -9.26
N ILE A 54 -17.73 -24.75 -10.06
CA ILE A 54 -18.11 -24.66 -11.48
C ILE A 54 -17.50 -25.82 -12.29
N ALA A 55 -16.21 -26.11 -12.08
CA ALA A 55 -15.53 -27.18 -12.80
C ALA A 55 -16.15 -28.56 -12.50
N ASN A 56 -16.41 -28.86 -11.23
CA ASN A 56 -17.04 -30.12 -10.83
C ASN A 56 -18.49 -30.21 -11.31
N ALA A 57 -19.24 -29.10 -11.31
CA ALA A 57 -20.59 -29.06 -11.86
C ALA A 57 -20.61 -29.38 -13.37
N ALA A 58 -19.65 -28.84 -14.14
CA ALA A 58 -19.53 -29.13 -15.56
C ALA A 58 -19.21 -30.62 -15.82
N ILE A 59 -18.34 -31.23 -15.01
CA ILE A 59 -18.00 -32.66 -15.10
C ILE A 59 -19.23 -33.53 -14.76
N LEU A 60 -20.01 -33.17 -13.73
CA LEU A 60 -21.25 -33.86 -13.40
C LEU A 60 -22.26 -33.82 -14.54
N ILE A 61 -22.46 -32.65 -15.15
CA ILE A 61 -23.38 -32.47 -16.28
C ILE A 61 -22.91 -33.30 -17.48
N ALA A 62 -21.61 -33.25 -17.81
CA ALA A 62 -21.05 -34.04 -18.90
C ALA A 62 -21.24 -35.54 -18.66
N ALA A 63 -20.92 -36.03 -17.45
CA ALA A 63 -21.14 -37.42 -17.06
C ALA A 63 -22.61 -37.81 -17.20
N MET A 64 -23.53 -37.00 -16.66
CA MET A 64 -24.98 -37.25 -16.73
C MET A 64 -25.48 -37.36 -18.17
N VAL A 65 -25.05 -36.46 -19.05
CA VAL A 65 -25.40 -36.48 -20.48
C VAL A 65 -24.84 -37.73 -21.17
N THR A 66 -23.57 -38.08 -20.91
CA THR A 66 -22.96 -39.31 -21.45
C THR A 66 -23.71 -40.56 -20.98
N GLY A 67 -24.14 -40.61 -19.71
CA GLY A 67 -24.93 -41.71 -19.16
C GLY A 67 -26.31 -41.86 -19.78
N LEU A 68 -26.91 -40.76 -20.25
CA LEU A 68 -28.22 -40.78 -20.90
C LEU A 68 -28.14 -41.23 -22.38
N ILE A 69 -27.01 -40.97 -23.04
CA ILE A 69 -26.78 -41.32 -24.45
C ILE A 69 -26.40 -42.80 -24.62
N LEU A 70 -25.66 -43.38 -23.66
CA LEU A 70 -25.21 -44.77 -23.76
C LEU A 70 -26.30 -45.76 -23.27
N PRO A 71 -26.62 -46.83 -24.03
CA PRO A 71 -27.70 -47.78 -23.70
C PRO A 71 -27.54 -48.56 -22.38
N GLY A 72 -26.36 -48.51 -21.74
CA GLY A 72 -26.06 -49.18 -20.47
C GLY A 72 -25.71 -48.23 -19.33
N GLY A 73 -25.86 -46.92 -19.52
CA GLY A 73 -25.35 -45.91 -18.59
C GLY A 73 -23.82 -45.88 -18.50
N ILE A 74 -23.31 -45.09 -17.55
CA ILE A 74 -21.86 -44.89 -17.34
C ILE A 74 -21.22 -46.09 -16.61
N GLY A 75 -22.03 -46.91 -15.93
CA GLY A 75 -21.58 -48.03 -15.09
C GLY A 75 -20.69 -47.61 -13.91
N ILE A 76 -20.31 -48.57 -13.06
CA ILE A 76 -19.44 -48.32 -11.89
C ILE A 76 -18.07 -47.80 -12.34
N PHE A 77 -17.51 -48.33 -13.43
CA PHE A 77 -16.20 -47.93 -13.92
C PHE A 77 -16.16 -46.50 -14.47
N GLY A 78 -17.19 -46.05 -15.18
CA GLY A 78 -17.21 -44.67 -15.64
C GLY A 78 -17.58 -43.67 -14.53
N ALA A 79 -18.38 -44.08 -13.53
CA ALA A 79 -18.61 -43.28 -12.32
C ALA A 79 -17.29 -43.09 -11.54
N LEU A 80 -16.49 -44.15 -11.43
CA LEU A 80 -15.17 -44.10 -10.80
C LEU A 80 -14.20 -43.20 -11.59
N ALA A 81 -14.22 -43.27 -12.93
CA ALA A 81 -13.43 -42.39 -13.79
C ALA A 81 -13.82 -40.91 -13.64
N ALA A 82 -15.12 -40.60 -13.56
CA ALA A 82 -15.62 -39.23 -13.32
C ALA A 82 -15.19 -38.71 -11.94
N MET A 83 -15.23 -39.56 -10.92
CA MET A 83 -14.79 -39.22 -9.56
C MET A 83 -13.27 -38.94 -9.52
N MET A 84 -12.47 -39.76 -10.20
CA MET A 84 -11.03 -39.53 -10.33
C MET A 84 -10.71 -38.24 -11.09
N LEU A 85 -11.48 -37.92 -12.12
CA LEU A 85 -11.33 -36.67 -12.87
C LEU A 85 -11.66 -35.45 -12.01
N MET A 86 -12.74 -35.49 -11.20
CA MET A 86 -13.06 -34.43 -10.25
C MET A 86 -11.99 -34.25 -9.19
N LEU A 87 -11.45 -35.34 -8.66
CA LEU A 87 -10.36 -35.30 -7.70
C LEU A 87 -9.13 -34.65 -8.32
N ALA A 88 -8.75 -35.06 -9.53
CA ALA A 88 -7.61 -34.50 -10.26
C ALA A 88 -7.80 -33.00 -10.54
N VAL A 89 -8.97 -32.56 -11.00
CA VAL A 89 -9.28 -31.15 -11.28
C VAL A 89 -9.30 -30.32 -10.00
N THR A 90 -9.90 -30.85 -8.92
CA THR A 90 -9.93 -30.18 -7.62
C THR A 90 -8.52 -30.00 -7.07
N LEU A 91 -7.69 -31.05 -7.14
CA LEU A 91 -6.30 -31.03 -6.69
C LEU A 91 -5.45 -30.09 -7.56
N MET A 92 -5.67 -30.10 -8.87
CA MET A 92 -5.02 -29.20 -9.82
C MET A 92 -5.33 -27.73 -9.51
N ILE A 93 -6.59 -27.37 -9.23
CA ILE A 93 -6.97 -25.98 -8.87
C ILE A 93 -6.53 -25.61 -7.45
N ALA A 94 -6.52 -26.56 -6.52
CA ALA A 94 -6.09 -26.34 -5.13
C ALA A 94 -4.58 -26.08 -5.05
N LEU A 95 -3.77 -26.89 -5.74
CA LEU A 95 -2.31 -26.74 -5.82
C LEU A 95 -1.85 -25.75 -6.90
N ALA A 96 -2.74 -25.32 -7.81
CA ALA A 96 -2.41 -24.30 -8.78
C ALA A 96 -1.88 -23.04 -8.07
N PRO A 97 -0.76 -22.47 -8.55
CA PRO A 97 -0.30 -21.17 -8.10
C PRO A 97 -1.47 -20.18 -8.24
N ALA A 98 -1.65 -19.29 -7.26
CA ALA A 98 -2.73 -18.32 -7.31
C ALA A 98 -2.74 -17.65 -8.70
N PRO A 99 -3.89 -17.61 -9.41
CA PRO A 99 -3.93 -16.93 -10.69
C PRO A 99 -3.44 -15.52 -10.45
N ARG A 100 -2.25 -15.22 -11.01
CA ARG A 100 -1.73 -13.87 -11.05
C ARG A 100 -2.83 -13.00 -11.64
N ALA A 101 -2.99 -11.82 -11.07
CA ALA A 101 -4.03 -10.87 -11.41
C ALA A 101 -4.22 -10.74 -12.94
N PRO A 102 -5.43 -10.40 -13.40
CA PRO A 102 -5.77 -10.37 -14.82
C PRO A 102 -4.74 -9.61 -15.66
N SER A 103 -4.32 -10.25 -16.76
CA SER A 103 -3.59 -9.76 -17.94
C SER A 103 -2.59 -8.58 -17.75
N PRO A 104 -1.27 -8.84 -17.82
CA PRO A 104 -0.20 -7.83 -17.76
C PRO A 104 -0.12 -6.84 -18.94
N ALA A 105 -1.01 -6.93 -19.94
CA ALA A 105 -1.13 -5.91 -20.98
C ALA A 105 -1.80 -4.60 -20.48
N LYS A 106 -2.33 -4.58 -19.25
CA LYS A 106 -2.78 -3.36 -18.53
C LYS A 106 -2.01 -3.09 -17.21
N LEU A 107 -0.88 -3.77 -17.01
CA LEU A 107 0.07 -3.56 -15.89
C LEU A 107 1.38 -2.91 -16.38
N ALA A 108 1.33 -2.21 -17.52
CA ALA A 108 2.41 -1.34 -17.94
C ALA A 108 2.34 -0.08 -17.07
N GLN A 109 3.43 0.18 -16.34
CA GLN A 109 3.60 1.22 -15.33
C GLN A 109 3.11 0.81 -13.93
N VAL A 110 4.05 0.74 -12.99
CA VAL A 110 3.77 0.52 -11.57
C VAL A 110 2.70 1.51 -11.13
N ASP A 111 1.56 1.02 -10.62
CA ASP A 111 0.49 1.87 -10.10
C ASP A 111 1.09 2.85 -9.09
N ILE A 112 1.15 4.12 -9.48
CA ILE A 112 1.86 5.16 -8.74
C ILE A 112 1.33 5.29 -7.33
N LYS A 113 0.06 4.95 -7.14
CA LYS A 113 -0.69 4.98 -5.88
C LYS A 113 -0.10 4.05 -4.82
N ALA A 114 0.60 2.99 -5.23
CA ALA A 114 1.21 2.03 -4.33
C ALA A 114 2.70 2.29 -4.06
N LEU A 115 3.34 3.20 -4.81
CA LEU A 115 4.79 3.44 -4.71
C LEU A 115 5.22 4.07 -3.38
N PRO A 116 4.54 5.11 -2.84
CA PRO A 116 4.95 5.72 -1.57
C PRO A 116 4.93 4.71 -0.42
N ALA A 117 3.82 3.98 -0.27
CA ALA A 117 3.67 2.97 0.79
C ALA A 117 4.64 1.78 0.64
N GLN A 118 5.03 1.42 -0.59
CA GLN A 118 6.06 0.39 -0.80
C GLN A 118 7.44 0.89 -0.40
N THR A 119 7.74 2.15 -0.73
CA THR A 119 9.05 2.75 -0.47
C THR A 119 9.24 3.06 1.00
N GLU A 120 8.21 3.49 1.70
CA GLU A 120 8.21 3.66 3.16
C GLU A 120 8.57 2.34 3.86
N ARG A 121 7.90 1.23 3.52
CA ARG A 121 8.22 -0.09 4.08
C ARG A 121 9.64 -0.54 3.77
N TRP A 122 10.12 -0.21 2.56
CA TRP A 122 11.48 -0.51 2.18
C TRP A 122 12.47 0.32 3.01
N LEU A 123 12.25 1.63 3.15
CA LEU A 123 13.06 2.54 3.96
C LEU A 123 13.15 2.10 5.43
N GLU A 124 12.03 1.69 6.01
CA GLU A 124 11.96 1.15 7.37
C GLU A 124 12.88 -0.06 7.55
N ALA A 125 12.91 -0.96 6.56
CA ALA A 125 13.79 -2.13 6.58
C ALA A 125 15.29 -1.77 6.44
N GLN A 126 15.61 -0.57 5.94
CA GLN A 126 17.00 -0.13 5.77
C GLN A 126 17.57 0.59 7.00
N ARG A 127 16.73 1.05 7.93
CA ARG A 127 17.14 1.76 9.16
C ARG A 127 18.38 1.18 9.87
N PRO A 128 18.51 -0.14 10.09
CA PRO A 128 19.64 -0.69 10.87
C PRO A 128 21.01 -0.51 10.21
N ARG A 129 21.06 -0.21 8.90
CA ARG A 129 22.30 -0.11 8.12
C ARG A 129 22.79 1.32 7.97
N LEU A 130 22.04 2.29 8.49
CA LEU A 130 22.26 3.71 8.30
C LEU A 130 22.92 4.35 9.54
N PRO A 131 23.74 5.39 9.34
CA PRO A 131 24.31 6.15 10.44
C PRO A 131 23.19 6.95 11.13
N ALA A 132 23.33 7.20 12.44
CA ALA A 132 22.28 7.84 13.25
C ALA A 132 21.70 9.15 12.66
N PRO A 133 22.49 10.07 12.06
CA PRO A 133 21.93 11.26 11.41
C PRO A 133 21.06 10.97 10.18
N ALA A 134 21.35 9.91 9.44
CA ALA A 134 20.60 9.51 8.24
C ALA A 134 19.27 8.82 8.58
N VAL A 135 19.19 8.14 9.73
CA VAL A 135 17.92 7.54 10.20
C VAL A 135 16.84 8.62 10.35
N ASN A 136 17.16 9.73 11.02
CA ASN A 136 16.21 10.84 11.18
C ASN A 136 15.74 11.44 9.84
N LEU A 137 16.58 11.40 8.81
CA LEU A 137 16.24 11.87 7.46
C LEU A 137 15.31 10.90 6.75
N VAL A 138 15.61 9.60 6.83
CA VAL A 138 14.76 8.55 6.28
C VAL A 138 13.36 8.57 6.91
N ASP A 139 13.26 8.85 8.20
CA ASP A 139 11.99 8.96 8.91
C ASP A 139 11.15 10.13 8.39
N ARG A 140 11.77 11.29 8.19
CA ARG A 140 11.11 12.45 7.59
C ARG A 140 10.67 12.18 6.15
N ILE A 141 11.51 11.50 5.37
CA ILE A 141 11.14 11.05 4.02
C ILE A 141 9.91 10.14 4.10
N GLY A 142 9.91 9.14 4.99
CA GLY A 142 8.76 8.25 5.21
C GLY A 142 7.46 9.01 5.52
N GLN A 143 7.50 9.99 6.42
CA GLN A 143 6.35 10.84 6.75
C GLN A 143 5.87 11.68 5.56
N ARG A 144 6.79 12.22 4.75
CA ARG A 144 6.44 12.94 3.52
C ARG A 144 5.80 12.03 2.48
N LEU A 145 6.29 10.79 2.34
CA LEU A 145 5.70 9.77 1.46
C LEU A 145 4.27 9.38 1.89
N GLU A 146 4.02 9.28 3.19
CA GLU A 146 2.68 9.06 3.73
C GLU A 146 1.74 10.22 3.39
N THR A 147 2.23 11.47 3.54
CA THR A 147 1.47 12.69 3.19
C THR A 147 1.20 12.82 1.69
N LEU A 148 2.14 12.36 0.86
CA LEU A 148 2.03 12.36 -0.60
C LEU A 148 1.00 11.34 -1.12
N SER A 149 0.81 10.23 -0.40
CA SER A 149 -0.04 9.11 -0.82
C SER A 149 -1.48 9.49 -1.25
N PRO A 150 -2.26 10.29 -0.49
CA PRO A 150 -3.61 10.69 -0.91
C PRO A 150 -3.62 11.59 -2.15
N GLN A 151 -2.63 12.49 -2.29
CA GLN A 151 -2.53 13.40 -3.44
C GLN A 151 -2.23 12.59 -4.71
N LEU A 152 -1.28 11.67 -4.61
CA LEU A 152 -0.90 10.79 -5.71
C LEU A 152 -2.02 9.81 -6.10
N ALA A 153 -2.98 9.55 -5.21
CA ALA A 153 -4.15 8.72 -5.51
C ALA A 153 -5.17 9.43 -6.41
N ALA A 154 -5.21 10.77 -6.39
CA ALA A 154 -6.08 11.61 -7.19
C ALA A 154 -5.49 11.93 -8.58
N VAL A 155 -4.17 11.81 -8.73
CA VAL A 155 -3.42 12.15 -9.95
C VAL A 155 -3.39 10.98 -10.94
N ASP A 156 -3.46 11.30 -12.23
CA ASP A 156 -3.34 10.31 -13.31
C ASP A 156 -1.90 9.81 -13.45
N ASN A 157 -1.75 8.50 -13.72
CA ASN A 157 -0.46 7.82 -13.76
C ASN A 157 0.49 8.33 -14.86
N ASP A 158 -0.06 8.90 -15.94
CA ASP A 158 0.67 9.31 -17.14
C ASP A 158 1.06 10.80 -17.13
N THR A 159 0.83 11.51 -16.02
CA THR A 159 1.24 12.91 -15.87
C THR A 159 2.76 13.02 -15.71
N VAL A 160 3.32 14.17 -16.11
CA VAL A 160 4.77 14.42 -16.02
C VAL A 160 5.20 14.37 -14.53
N GLU A 161 4.39 14.94 -13.65
CA GLU A 161 4.59 14.96 -12.21
C GLU A 161 4.57 13.56 -11.60
N ALA A 162 3.64 12.70 -12.05
CA ALA A 162 3.60 11.30 -11.64
C ALA A 162 4.87 10.54 -12.06
N MET A 163 5.35 10.76 -13.28
CA MET A 163 6.58 10.13 -13.76
C MET A 163 7.82 10.59 -12.97
N GLU A 164 7.92 11.87 -12.64
CA GLU A 164 8.99 12.42 -11.81
C GLU A 164 9.01 11.81 -10.41
N VAL A 165 7.85 11.76 -9.76
CA VAL A 165 7.67 11.15 -8.42
C VAL A 165 8.07 9.68 -8.44
N ARG A 166 7.63 8.92 -9.46
CA ARG A 166 8.03 7.52 -9.64
C ARG A 166 9.54 7.38 -9.79
N ARG A 167 10.17 8.24 -10.60
CA ARG A 167 11.63 8.20 -10.81
C ARG A 167 12.38 8.53 -9.53
N LEU A 168 11.96 9.56 -8.79
CA LEU A 168 12.63 9.97 -7.56
C LEU A 168 12.54 8.88 -6.47
N ILE A 169 11.32 8.40 -6.20
CA ILE A 169 11.04 7.50 -5.07
C ILE A 169 11.34 6.04 -5.42
N GLY A 170 11.04 5.63 -6.66
CA GLY A 170 11.18 4.24 -7.10
C GLY A 170 12.56 3.87 -7.64
N GLU A 171 13.31 4.85 -8.18
CA GLU A 171 14.59 4.58 -8.83
C GLU A 171 15.74 5.29 -8.11
N GLN A 172 15.68 6.62 -8.00
CA GLN A 172 16.80 7.43 -7.52
C GLN A 172 17.12 7.19 -6.04
N LEU A 173 16.11 7.31 -5.17
CA LEU A 173 16.28 7.09 -3.73
C LEU A 173 16.79 5.65 -3.44
N PRO A 174 16.19 4.58 -3.99
CA PRO A 174 16.71 3.22 -3.78
C PRO A 174 18.09 2.99 -4.40
N ALA A 175 18.41 3.62 -5.54
CA ALA A 175 19.74 3.51 -6.15
C ALA A 175 20.80 4.17 -5.26
N PHE A 176 20.54 5.38 -4.76
CA PHE A 176 21.45 6.13 -3.91
C PHE A 176 21.81 5.37 -2.63
N LEU A 177 20.80 4.78 -1.96
CA LEU A 177 21.06 3.99 -0.75
C LEU A 177 21.86 2.72 -1.05
N ARG A 178 21.58 2.05 -2.18
CA ARG A 178 22.35 0.88 -2.63
C ARG A 178 23.80 1.24 -2.92
N ASP A 179 24.06 2.42 -3.47
CA ASP A 179 25.43 2.89 -3.71
C ASP A 179 26.18 3.16 -2.41
N TYR A 180 25.51 3.70 -1.39
CA TYR A 180 26.08 3.81 -0.05
C TYR A 180 26.34 2.44 0.59
N GLU A 181 25.42 1.47 0.44
CA GLU A 181 25.59 0.12 1.00
C GLU A 181 26.81 -0.62 0.42
N ARG A 182 27.17 -0.35 -0.84
CA ARG A 182 28.37 -0.90 -1.49
C ARG A 182 29.68 -0.43 -0.85
N VAL A 183 29.66 0.69 -0.11
CA VAL A 183 30.83 1.19 0.60
C VAL A 183 31.05 0.33 1.87
N PRO A 184 32.22 -0.33 2.03
CA PRO A 184 32.54 -1.10 3.22
C PRO A 184 32.48 -0.24 4.48
N GLU A 185 31.91 -0.78 5.57
CA GLU A 185 31.71 -0.05 6.83
C GLU A 185 32.96 0.70 7.34
N PRO A 186 34.18 0.11 7.34
CA PRO A 186 35.36 0.80 7.85
C PRO A 186 35.74 2.05 7.05
N LEU A 187 35.31 2.13 5.78
CA LEU A 187 35.63 3.25 4.88
C LEU A 187 34.57 4.35 4.89
N ARG A 188 33.41 4.13 5.52
CA ARG A 188 32.29 5.09 5.51
C ARG A 188 32.58 6.37 6.29
N ARG A 189 33.47 6.29 7.27
CA ARG A 189 33.93 7.40 8.12
C ARG A 189 35.26 7.99 7.67
N VAL A 190 35.90 7.39 6.66
CA VAL A 190 37.19 7.85 6.15
C VAL A 190 36.93 8.97 5.13
N GLU A 191 37.54 10.11 5.37
CA GLU A 191 37.42 11.25 4.46
C GLU A 191 38.12 10.94 3.13
N ARG A 192 37.39 11.17 2.03
CA ARG A 192 37.92 11.08 0.66
C ARG A 192 37.42 12.29 -0.12
N ASN A 193 38.35 13.04 -0.72
CA ASN A 193 38.03 14.26 -1.47
C ASN A 193 37.26 15.31 -0.64
N GLY A 194 37.63 15.51 0.62
CA GLY A 194 37.05 16.54 1.49
C GLY A 194 35.71 16.17 2.14
N ARG A 195 35.18 14.95 1.93
CA ARG A 195 33.92 14.50 2.53
C ARG A 195 33.98 13.01 2.89
N THR A 196 33.23 12.63 3.92
CA THR A 196 33.01 11.21 4.25
C THR A 196 31.78 10.67 3.51
N PRO A 197 31.75 9.38 3.13
CA PRO A 197 30.54 8.75 2.59
C PRO A 197 29.30 8.93 3.49
N ASP A 198 29.47 8.90 4.81
CA ASP A 198 28.37 9.18 5.76
C ASP A 198 27.81 10.60 5.60
N ALA A 199 28.69 11.60 5.45
CA ALA A 199 28.26 12.99 5.23
C ALA A 199 27.57 13.15 3.87
N GLN A 200 28.11 12.50 2.83
CA GLN A 200 27.50 12.52 1.48
C GLN A 200 26.11 11.89 1.46
N LEU A 201 25.92 10.78 2.18
CA LEU A 201 24.60 10.16 2.34
C LEU A 201 23.61 11.14 2.99
N VAL A 202 24.01 11.79 4.09
CA VAL A 202 23.16 12.73 4.81
C VAL A 202 22.76 13.91 3.93
N ASP A 203 23.71 14.48 3.18
CA ASP A 203 23.44 15.60 2.28
C ASP A 203 22.53 15.20 1.11
N GLY A 204 22.76 14.02 0.52
CA GLY A 204 21.92 13.50 -0.56
C GLY A 204 20.49 13.20 -0.09
N LEU A 205 20.33 12.62 1.11
CA LEU A 205 19.01 12.36 1.68
C LEU A 205 18.27 13.66 2.02
N LYS A 206 18.96 14.71 2.47
CA LYS A 206 18.35 16.05 2.67
C LYS A 206 17.80 16.61 1.37
N LEU A 207 18.56 16.51 0.28
CA LEU A 207 18.13 16.99 -1.03
C LEU A 207 16.89 16.23 -1.52
N ILE A 208 16.88 14.90 -1.36
CA ILE A 208 15.72 14.08 -1.73
C ILE A 208 14.50 14.42 -0.86
N GLU A 209 14.69 14.63 0.45
CA GLU A 209 13.61 15.06 1.35
C GLU A 209 12.96 16.36 0.88
N GLN A 210 13.79 17.34 0.50
CA GLN A 210 13.33 18.63 0.00
C GLN A 210 12.57 18.49 -1.32
N GLU A 211 13.12 17.75 -2.30
CA GLU A 211 12.47 17.57 -3.60
C GLU A 211 11.13 16.85 -3.49
N ILE A 212 11.01 15.84 -2.60
CA ILE A 212 9.72 15.20 -2.30
C ILE A 212 8.72 16.23 -1.75
N GLY A 213 9.18 17.14 -0.87
CA GLY A 213 8.36 18.23 -0.35
C GLY A 213 7.86 19.16 -1.45
N ASP A 214 8.77 19.59 -2.34
CA ASP A 214 8.44 20.49 -3.44
C ASP A 214 7.47 19.84 -4.43
N MET A 215 7.68 18.57 -4.79
CA MET A 215 6.74 17.78 -5.61
C MET A 215 5.37 17.65 -4.96
N THR A 216 5.31 17.41 -3.65
CA THR A 216 4.04 17.35 -2.90
C THR A 216 3.30 18.69 -3.00
N GLN A 217 4.01 19.81 -2.86
CA GLN A 217 3.39 21.13 -3.02
C GLN A 217 2.89 21.37 -4.45
N ARG A 218 3.66 20.99 -5.47
CA ARG A 218 3.25 21.09 -6.89
C ARG A 218 1.98 20.29 -7.16
N LEU A 219 1.89 19.07 -6.66
CA LEU A 219 0.70 18.22 -6.81
C LEU A 219 -0.52 18.80 -6.09
N ALA A 220 -0.33 19.33 -4.88
CA ALA A 220 -1.41 19.96 -4.11
C ALA A 220 -1.93 21.26 -4.75
N GLN A 221 -1.10 21.99 -5.51
CA GLN A 221 -1.50 23.26 -6.13
C GLN A 221 -2.70 23.09 -7.06
N ALA A 222 -2.74 22.00 -7.85
CA ALA A 222 -3.86 21.71 -8.75
C ALA A 222 -5.20 21.55 -7.99
N ASP A 223 -5.17 20.89 -6.83
CA ASP A 223 -6.35 20.71 -5.99
C ASP A 223 -6.80 22.04 -5.35
N LEU A 224 -5.85 22.86 -4.90
CA LEU A 224 -6.12 24.19 -4.33
C LEU A 224 -6.74 25.13 -5.37
N ASP A 225 -6.26 25.10 -6.62
CA ASP A 225 -6.80 25.89 -7.71
C ASP A 225 -8.25 25.48 -8.05
N SER A 226 -8.53 24.16 -8.05
CA SER A 226 -9.90 23.64 -8.23
C SER A 226 -10.84 24.11 -7.11
N LEU A 227 -10.37 24.08 -5.87
CA LEU A 227 -11.15 24.51 -4.71
C LEU A 227 -11.48 26.01 -4.78
N SER A 228 -10.50 26.84 -5.11
CA SER A 228 -10.69 28.29 -5.23
C SER A 228 -11.69 28.66 -6.32
N THR A 229 -11.69 27.92 -7.44
CA THR A 229 -12.61 28.14 -8.55
C THR A 229 -14.04 27.77 -8.16
N ARG A 230 -14.24 26.63 -7.48
CA ARG A 230 -15.56 26.22 -6.97
C ARG A 230 -16.07 27.20 -5.91
N GLY A 231 -15.21 27.68 -5.02
CA GLY A 231 -15.56 28.70 -4.02
C GLY A 231 -16.10 29.97 -4.66
N ARG A 232 -15.37 30.52 -5.64
CA ARG A 232 -15.82 31.71 -6.41
C ARG A 232 -17.16 31.48 -7.11
N TYR A 233 -17.38 30.31 -7.71
CA TYR A 233 -18.64 29.99 -8.35
C TYR A 233 -19.82 29.96 -7.37
N LEU A 234 -19.63 29.37 -6.18
CA LEU A 234 -20.66 29.32 -5.15
C LEU A 234 -20.99 30.73 -4.63
N GLU A 235 -19.98 31.57 -4.43
CA GLU A 235 -20.19 32.97 -4.03
C GLU A 235 -21.02 33.74 -5.06
N MET A 236 -20.75 33.57 -6.35
CA MET A 236 -21.53 34.22 -7.42
C MET A 236 -22.98 33.72 -7.42
N LYS A 237 -23.18 32.40 -7.45
CA LYS A 237 -24.52 31.79 -7.54
C LYS A 237 -25.44 32.20 -6.37
N TYR A 238 -24.95 32.14 -5.14
CA TYR A 238 -25.77 32.46 -3.96
C TYR A 238 -25.88 33.96 -3.68
N ARG A 239 -25.04 34.79 -4.30
CA ARG A 239 -25.18 36.25 -4.25
C ARG A 239 -26.23 36.73 -5.25
N GLU A 240 -26.34 36.10 -6.42
CA GLU A 240 -27.38 36.36 -7.43
C GLU A 240 -28.77 35.91 -6.94
N GLU A 241 -28.91 34.72 -6.34
CA GLU A 241 -30.18 34.24 -5.77
C GLU A 241 -30.71 35.07 -4.58
N LYS A 242 -29.87 35.88 -3.94
CA LYS A 242 -30.28 36.82 -2.86
C LYS A 242 -30.60 38.23 -3.36
N ALA A 243 -30.27 38.52 -4.63
CA ALA A 243 -30.50 39.82 -5.25
C ALA A 243 -31.81 39.87 -6.07
N GLU A 244 -32.44 38.72 -6.31
CA GLU A 244 -33.83 38.56 -6.77
C GLU A 244 -34.80 38.39 -5.59
#